data_AF-A0A975TPC5-F1
#
_entry.id   AF-A0A975TPC5-F1
#
_cell.length_a   1.000
_cell.length_b   1.000
_cell.length_c   1.000
_cell.angle_alpha   90.00
_cell.angle_beta   90.00
_cell.angle_gamma   90.00
#
_symmetry.space_group_name_H-M   'P 1'
#
loop_
_entity.id
_entity.type
_entity.pdbx_description
1 polymer ?
#
loop_
_entity_poly.entity_id
_entity_poly.type
_entity_poly.pdbx_seq_one_letter_code
_entity_poly.pdbx_strand_id
1 'polypeptide(L)'
;MIAPAVAAGVSLVGVGVSNAATRGPPPAAAATRANDSAGAHVQQILARYVRATDHRDGAALSALLTPQGKVDVSAKNAKGDHQPVGSRIVGRTAIASAVTERQSPLGGMRSEHHVTSDPLVEIHGKTAHLNAQFLTYAVHGAAEPAIGWPAGTTGAQGVIKPFEAGYYDLTLQRAGSGWQISHLRVLHDLPIALPQG
;
A
#
# COMPACT_ATOMS: atom_id res chain seq x y z
N MET A 1 8.75 -38.55 -8.42
CA MET A 1 9.64 -37.94 -7.41
C MET A 1 8.77 -37.07 -6.52
N ILE A 2 8.60 -37.48 -5.27
CA ILE A 2 7.67 -36.90 -4.29
C ILE A 2 8.52 -36.03 -3.34
N ALA A 3 8.19 -34.74 -3.22
CA ALA A 3 8.79 -33.84 -2.24
C ALA A 3 7.85 -33.69 -1.03
N PRO A 4 8.34 -33.72 0.21
CA PRO A 4 7.49 -33.75 1.40
C PRO A 4 7.06 -32.35 1.85
N ALA A 5 5.85 -32.29 2.41
CA ALA A 5 5.27 -31.14 3.08
C ALA A 5 5.98 -30.85 4.41
N VAL A 6 6.29 -29.57 4.66
CA VAL A 6 6.81 -29.10 5.95
C VAL A 6 5.68 -28.37 6.68
N ALA A 7 5.18 -29.02 7.73
CA ALA A 7 4.33 -28.41 8.74
C ALA A 7 5.22 -27.70 9.77
N ALA A 8 5.04 -26.39 9.95
CA ALA A 8 5.70 -25.64 11.02
C ALA A 8 4.71 -25.45 12.18
N GLY A 9 5.02 -26.10 13.30
CA GLY A 9 4.24 -26.09 14.53
C GLY A 9 4.32 -24.76 15.28
N VAL A 10 3.19 -24.38 15.87
CA VAL A 10 3.07 -23.29 16.84
C VAL A 10 3.61 -23.78 18.20
N SER A 11 4.58 -23.08 18.77
CA SER A 11 5.00 -23.27 20.17
C SER A 11 4.51 -22.11 21.03
N LEU A 12 3.67 -22.44 22.02
CA LEU A 12 3.19 -21.58 23.09
C LEU A 12 3.88 -22.00 24.40
N VAL A 13 4.77 -21.15 24.91
CA VAL A 13 5.33 -21.18 26.28
C VAL A 13 5.72 -19.73 26.58
N GLY A 14 5.46 -19.09 27.71
CA GLY A 14 4.87 -19.45 28.99
C GLY A 14 4.86 -18.15 29.83
N VAL A 15 3.91 -18.04 30.75
CA VAL A 15 3.64 -16.84 31.56
C VAL A 15 4.69 -16.69 32.66
N GLY A 16 5.37 -15.53 32.70
CA GLY A 16 6.19 -15.10 33.82
C GLY A 16 5.66 -13.78 34.37
N VAL A 17 5.07 -13.82 35.57
CA VAL A 17 4.60 -12.64 36.30
C VAL A 17 5.76 -12.11 37.16
N SER A 18 6.10 -10.83 37.01
CA SER A 18 6.96 -10.12 37.97
C SER A 18 6.34 -8.77 38.29
N ASN A 19 6.01 -8.58 39.57
CA ASN A 19 5.59 -7.32 40.17
C ASN A 19 6.79 -6.37 40.24
N ALA A 20 6.70 -5.23 39.56
CA ALA A 20 7.61 -4.11 39.75
C ALA A 20 6.80 -2.83 40.00
N ALA A 21 7.12 -2.18 41.11
CA ALA A 21 6.49 -0.99 41.65
C ALA A 21 6.34 0.15 40.62
N THR A 22 5.20 0.83 40.69
CA THR A 22 4.83 1.99 39.88
C THR A 22 5.77 3.17 40.13
N ARG A 23 6.83 3.27 39.31
CA ARG A 23 7.47 4.56 38.99
C ARG A 23 6.94 4.99 37.63
N GLY A 24 6.35 6.18 37.55
CA GLY A 24 5.90 6.75 36.29
C GLY A 24 7.03 6.75 35.26
N PRO A 25 6.74 6.52 33.96
CA PRO A 25 7.79 6.44 32.94
C PRO A 25 8.55 7.78 32.86
N PRO A 26 9.89 7.74 32.71
CA PRO A 26 10.66 8.96 32.48
C PRO A 26 10.16 9.66 31.19
N PRO A 27 10.26 11.00 31.10
CA PRO A 27 9.69 11.78 30.00
C PRO A 27 10.15 11.35 28.59
N ALA A 28 11.34 10.75 28.48
CA ALA A 28 11.83 10.17 27.23
C ALA A 28 11.02 8.96 26.74
N ALA A 29 10.56 8.09 27.64
CA ALA A 29 9.80 6.88 27.27
C ALA A 29 8.38 7.20 26.77
N ALA A 30 7.78 8.30 27.25
CA ALA A 30 6.50 8.77 26.74
C ALA A 30 6.62 9.39 25.34
N ALA A 31 7.71 10.13 25.07
CA ALA A 31 7.99 10.70 23.76
C ALA A 31 8.28 9.63 22.70
N THR A 32 9.06 8.58 23.05
CA THR A 32 9.29 7.43 22.15
C THR A 32 8.00 6.69 21.83
N ARG A 33 7.16 6.36 22.83
CA ARG A 33 5.86 5.69 22.59
C ARG A 33 4.88 6.53 21.77
N ALA A 34 4.86 7.84 21.98
CA ALA A 34 4.05 8.76 21.17
C ALA A 34 4.53 8.79 19.71
N ASN A 35 5.84 8.74 19.47
CA ASN A 35 6.41 8.61 18.13
C ASN A 35 6.15 7.23 17.51
N ASP A 36 6.20 6.14 18.28
CA ASP A 36 5.92 4.78 17.79
C ASP A 36 4.45 4.63 17.34
N SER A 37 3.52 5.16 18.13
CA SER A 37 2.08 5.18 17.79
C SER A 37 1.76 6.12 16.64
N ALA A 38 2.41 7.29 16.57
CA ALA A 38 2.28 8.20 15.42
C ALA A 38 2.86 7.57 14.14
N GLY A 39 3.98 6.87 14.24
CA GLY A 39 4.59 6.12 13.15
C GLY A 39 3.67 5.03 12.61
N ALA A 40 3.05 4.24 13.51
CA ALA A 40 2.05 3.25 13.13
C ALA A 40 0.84 3.86 12.41
N HIS A 41 0.35 5.04 12.86
CA HIS A 41 -0.74 5.74 12.17
C HIS A 41 -0.34 6.25 10.78
N VAL A 42 0.89 6.76 10.62
CA VAL A 42 1.41 7.20 9.32
C VAL A 42 1.55 6.00 8.36
N GLN A 43 2.07 4.87 8.82
CA GLN A 43 2.13 3.64 8.01
C GLN A 43 0.73 3.13 7.64
N GLN A 44 -0.24 3.23 8.54
CA GLN A 44 -1.61 2.79 8.26
C GLN A 44 -2.26 3.61 7.12
N ILE A 45 -1.82 4.86 6.89
CA ILE A 45 -2.29 5.62 5.72
C ILE A 45 -1.88 4.96 4.42
N LEU A 46 -0.63 4.48 4.31
CA LEU A 46 -0.20 3.75 3.13
C LEU A 46 -1.01 2.46 2.94
N ALA A 47 -1.23 1.71 4.02
CA ALA A 47 -2.06 0.50 3.98
C ALA A 47 -3.50 0.77 3.52
N ARG A 48 -4.08 1.91 3.91
CA ARG A 48 -5.42 2.32 3.45
C ARG A 48 -5.41 2.80 2.00
N TYR A 49 -4.36 3.53 1.60
CA TYR A 49 -4.17 4.00 0.24
C TYR A 49 -4.16 2.82 -0.73
N VAL A 50 -3.32 1.81 -0.48
CA VAL A 50 -3.21 0.65 -1.38
C VAL A 50 -4.50 -0.16 -1.46
N ARG A 51 -5.23 -0.33 -0.34
CA ARG A 51 -6.55 -0.98 -0.37
C ARG A 51 -7.56 -0.20 -1.20
N ALA A 52 -7.58 1.12 -1.09
CA ALA A 52 -8.48 1.93 -1.90
C ALA A 52 -8.13 1.85 -3.39
N THR A 53 -6.83 1.86 -3.74
CA THR A 53 -6.36 1.65 -5.11
C THR A 53 -6.73 0.27 -5.67
N ASP A 54 -6.48 -0.80 -4.89
CA ASP A 54 -6.79 -2.19 -5.27
C ASP A 54 -8.29 -2.40 -5.55
N HIS A 55 -9.17 -1.65 -4.89
CA HIS A 55 -10.62 -1.73 -5.09
C HIS A 55 -11.17 -0.68 -6.07
N ARG A 56 -10.32 0.17 -6.66
CA ARG A 56 -10.74 1.33 -7.47
C ARG A 56 -11.68 2.28 -6.71
N ASP A 57 -11.53 2.37 -5.40
CA ASP A 57 -12.36 3.20 -4.53
C ASP A 57 -11.78 4.62 -4.44
N GLY A 58 -12.11 5.45 -5.44
CA GLY A 58 -11.71 6.86 -5.46
C GLY A 58 -12.23 7.67 -4.28
N ALA A 59 -13.36 7.29 -3.69
CA ALA A 59 -13.93 8.00 -2.52
C ALA A 59 -13.10 7.72 -1.27
N ALA A 60 -12.81 6.45 -0.97
CA ALA A 60 -11.96 6.07 0.15
C ALA A 60 -10.54 6.63 -0.02
N LEU A 61 -9.98 6.58 -1.24
CA LEU A 61 -8.65 7.09 -1.51
C LEU A 61 -8.58 8.61 -1.30
N SER A 62 -9.50 9.36 -1.91
CA SER A 62 -9.48 10.83 -1.82
C SER A 62 -9.70 11.38 -0.40
N ALA A 63 -10.37 10.62 0.47
CA ALA A 63 -10.50 10.95 1.89
C ALA A 63 -9.17 10.94 2.66
N LEU A 64 -8.16 10.21 2.17
CA LEU A 64 -6.81 10.17 2.74
C LEU A 64 -5.99 11.41 2.39
N LEU A 65 -6.38 12.15 1.35
CA LEU A 65 -5.65 13.34 0.91
C LEU A 65 -6.13 14.60 1.61
N THR A 66 -5.28 15.61 1.64
CA THR A 66 -5.69 16.98 1.95
C THR A 66 -6.58 17.53 0.83
N PRO A 67 -7.34 18.61 1.05
CA PRO A 67 -8.20 19.16 -0.01
C PRO A 67 -7.42 19.53 -1.29
N GLN A 68 -6.18 20.01 -1.15
CA GLN A 68 -5.24 20.35 -2.23
C GLN A 68 -4.16 19.28 -2.43
N GLY A 69 -4.42 18.04 -2.03
CA GLY A 69 -3.48 16.93 -2.18
C GLY A 69 -3.02 16.77 -3.63
N LYS A 70 -1.77 16.36 -3.82
CA LYS A 70 -1.13 16.24 -5.13
C LYS A 70 -0.66 14.81 -5.36
N VAL A 71 -0.78 14.33 -6.59
CA VAL A 71 -0.18 13.07 -7.05
C VAL A 71 0.69 13.35 -8.26
N ASP A 72 1.96 12.97 -8.16
CA ASP A 72 2.87 12.86 -9.30
C ASP A 72 3.16 11.38 -9.57
N VAL A 73 3.20 11.02 -10.85
CA VAL A 73 3.64 9.70 -11.30
C VAL A 73 4.87 9.92 -12.16
N SER A 74 5.93 9.18 -11.89
CA SER A 74 7.16 9.17 -12.69
C SER A 74 7.55 7.74 -13.00
N ALA A 75 8.20 7.51 -14.13
CA ALA A 75 8.68 6.20 -14.55
C ALA A 75 10.12 6.28 -15.07
N LYS A 76 10.88 5.19 -14.93
CA LYS A 76 12.22 5.09 -15.50
C LYS A 76 12.21 5.20 -17.03
N ASN A 77 13.10 6.04 -17.56
CA ASN A 77 13.41 6.12 -18.99
C ASN A 77 14.55 5.15 -19.37
N ALA A 78 14.94 5.12 -20.65
CA ALA A 78 16.03 4.26 -21.14
C ALA A 78 17.41 4.55 -20.50
N LYS A 79 17.60 5.70 -19.87
CA LYS A 79 18.82 6.08 -19.14
C LYS A 79 18.78 5.70 -17.65
N GLY A 80 17.62 5.22 -17.17
CA GLY A 80 17.39 4.88 -15.77
C GLY A 80 16.86 6.03 -14.91
N ASP A 81 16.66 7.23 -15.47
CA ASP A 81 16.13 8.38 -14.75
C ASP A 81 14.60 8.32 -14.65
N HIS A 82 14.04 8.71 -13.50
CA HIS A 82 12.60 8.91 -13.36
C HIS A 82 12.17 10.18 -14.11
N GLN A 83 11.23 10.04 -15.04
CA GLN A 83 10.62 11.13 -15.78
C GLN A 83 9.11 11.20 -15.51
N PRO A 84 8.50 12.41 -15.47
CA PRO A 84 7.07 12.54 -15.26
C PRO A 84 6.24 11.77 -16.29
N VAL A 85 5.20 11.08 -15.81
CA VAL A 85 4.21 10.38 -16.62
C VAL A 85 2.91 11.17 -16.57
N GLY A 86 2.58 11.84 -17.67
CA GLY A 86 1.41 12.72 -17.75
C GLY A 86 1.53 13.97 -16.87
N SER A 87 0.40 14.64 -16.67
CA SER A 87 0.32 15.85 -15.83
C SER A 87 0.05 15.49 -14.37
N ARG A 88 0.64 16.28 -13.45
CA ARG A 88 0.31 16.24 -12.02
C ARG A 88 -1.21 16.31 -11.80
N ILE A 89 -1.71 15.46 -10.91
CA ILE A 89 -3.12 15.46 -10.50
C ILE A 89 -3.25 16.24 -9.20
N VAL A 90 -4.17 17.20 -9.14
CA VAL A 90 -4.33 18.10 -7.97
C VAL A 90 -5.78 18.09 -7.49
N GLY A 91 -5.94 17.91 -6.19
CA GLY A 91 -7.22 17.98 -5.51
C GLY A 91 -7.96 16.64 -5.46
N ARG A 92 -8.75 16.47 -4.40
CA ARG A 92 -9.45 15.21 -4.09
C ARG A 92 -10.31 14.68 -5.23
N THR A 93 -11.09 15.55 -5.87
CA THR A 93 -12.01 15.16 -6.95
C THR A 93 -11.27 14.60 -8.16
N ALA A 94 -10.20 15.29 -8.61
CA ALA A 94 -9.41 14.84 -9.76
C ALA A 94 -8.68 13.53 -9.46
N ILE A 95 -8.21 13.35 -8.23
CA ILE A 95 -7.54 12.12 -7.80
C ILE A 95 -8.53 10.95 -7.69
N ALA A 96 -9.73 11.18 -7.15
CA ALA A 96 -10.78 10.17 -7.09
C ALA A 96 -11.16 9.67 -8.49
N SER A 97 -11.41 10.57 -9.43
CA SER A 97 -11.72 10.23 -10.83
C SER A 97 -10.55 9.47 -11.48
N ALA A 98 -9.30 9.88 -11.25
CA ALA A 98 -8.15 9.17 -11.82
C ALA A 98 -8.08 7.70 -11.40
N VAL A 99 -8.37 7.39 -10.13
CA VAL A 99 -8.36 6.01 -9.61
C VAL A 99 -9.53 5.19 -10.19
N THR A 100 -10.72 5.79 -10.27
CA THR A 100 -11.92 5.09 -10.75
C THR A 100 -11.93 4.88 -12.27
N GLU A 101 -11.39 5.84 -13.04
CA GLU A 101 -11.64 5.93 -14.49
C GLU A 101 -10.40 5.70 -15.36
N ARG A 102 -9.19 5.97 -14.84
CA ARG A 102 -7.95 5.90 -15.65
C ARG A 102 -7.16 4.61 -15.47
N GLN A 103 -7.60 3.76 -14.56
CA GLN A 103 -7.04 2.43 -14.38
C GLN A 103 -7.87 1.40 -15.13
N SER A 104 -7.25 0.29 -15.53
CA SER A 104 -7.99 -0.80 -16.15
C SER A 104 -9.10 -1.26 -15.19
N PRO A 105 -10.35 -1.40 -15.69
CA PRO A 105 -11.46 -1.84 -14.85
C PRO A 105 -11.21 -3.27 -14.37
N LEU A 106 -11.50 -3.51 -13.09
CA LEU A 106 -11.48 -4.84 -12.50
C LEU A 106 -12.81 -5.53 -12.81
N GLY A 107 -12.85 -6.31 -13.90
CA GLY A 107 -14.01 -7.15 -14.20
C GLY A 107 -13.95 -8.49 -13.45
N GLY A 108 -15.10 -9.05 -13.07
CA GLY A 108 -15.22 -10.43 -12.57
C GLY A 108 -14.15 -10.87 -11.58
N MET A 109 -13.53 -12.04 -11.82
CA MET A 109 -12.49 -12.66 -10.98
C MET A 109 -11.11 -11.99 -11.09
N ARG A 110 -11.06 -10.69 -11.42
CA ARG A 110 -9.81 -9.93 -11.46
C ARG A 110 -9.67 -9.08 -10.20
N SER A 111 -8.47 -9.06 -9.66
CA SER A 111 -8.10 -8.19 -8.56
C SER A 111 -6.66 -7.70 -8.76
N GLU A 112 -6.32 -6.62 -8.08
CA GLU A 112 -4.95 -6.19 -7.92
C GLU A 112 -4.57 -6.23 -6.46
N HIS A 113 -3.29 -6.49 -6.21
CA HIS A 113 -2.72 -6.42 -4.87
C HIS A 113 -1.42 -5.65 -4.90
N HIS A 114 -1.45 -4.47 -4.30
CA HIS A 114 -0.26 -3.72 -3.94
C HIS A 114 0.34 -4.28 -2.65
N VAL A 115 1.58 -4.74 -2.74
CA VAL A 115 2.40 -5.19 -1.61
C VAL A 115 3.43 -4.11 -1.32
N THR A 116 3.34 -3.48 -0.16
CA THR A 116 4.30 -2.46 0.28
C THR A 116 5.21 -3.00 1.38
N SER A 117 6.51 -2.69 1.30
CA SER A 117 7.51 -3.14 2.27
C SER A 117 8.49 -2.02 2.63
N ASP A 118 9.27 -2.28 3.69
CA ASP A 118 10.38 -1.44 4.15
C ASP A 118 10.02 0.05 4.34
N PRO A 119 8.96 0.37 5.12
CA PRO A 119 8.56 1.75 5.31
C PRO A 119 9.59 2.53 6.13
N LEU A 120 10.10 3.61 5.57
CA LEU A 120 10.89 4.63 6.25
C LEU A 120 9.96 5.78 6.63
N VAL A 121 9.86 6.08 7.94
CA VAL A 121 8.94 7.09 8.46
C VAL A 121 9.71 8.12 9.28
N GLU A 122 9.57 9.39 8.89
CA GLU A 122 10.14 10.54 9.59
C GLU A 122 9.01 11.49 9.98
N ILE A 123 8.95 11.90 11.25
CA ILE A 123 7.90 12.79 11.76
C ILE A 123 8.54 14.04 12.34
N HIS A 124 8.14 15.20 11.81
CA HIS A 124 8.61 16.52 12.23
C HIS A 124 7.44 17.39 12.64
N GLY A 125 7.02 17.26 13.91
CA GLY A 125 5.91 18.04 14.47
C GLY A 125 4.58 17.73 13.79
N LYS A 126 4.15 18.59 12.86
CA LYS A 126 2.86 18.47 12.14
C LYS A 126 3.02 17.94 10.71
N THR A 127 4.23 17.63 10.28
CA THR A 127 4.52 17.01 8.99
C THR A 127 5.14 15.64 9.22
N ALA A 128 4.91 14.73 8.27
CA ALA A 128 5.58 13.45 8.22
C ALA A 128 5.99 13.14 6.79
N HIS A 129 7.06 12.37 6.65
CA HIS A 129 7.52 11.80 5.40
C HIS A 129 7.46 10.29 5.52
N LEU A 130 6.89 9.63 4.51
CA LEU A 130 6.89 8.18 4.42
C LEU A 130 7.44 7.79 3.05
N ASN A 131 8.45 6.95 3.03
CA ASN A 131 8.92 6.26 1.83
C ASN A 131 8.72 4.75 2.00
N ALA A 132 8.26 4.05 0.96
CA ALA A 132 8.13 2.60 0.98
C ALA A 132 8.31 2.02 -0.42
N GLN A 133 8.85 0.80 -0.49
CA GLN A 133 8.85 0.01 -1.72
C GLN A 133 7.44 -0.51 -2.00
N PHE A 134 7.10 -0.70 -3.28
CA PHE A 134 5.90 -1.43 -3.68
C PHE A 134 6.17 -2.40 -4.83
N LEU A 135 5.43 -3.52 -4.82
CA LEU A 135 5.19 -4.39 -5.96
C LEU A 135 3.68 -4.53 -6.15
N THR A 136 3.21 -4.53 -7.40
CA THR A 136 1.80 -4.74 -7.72
C THR A 136 1.60 -6.03 -8.49
N TYR A 137 0.65 -6.85 -8.03
CA TYR A 137 0.28 -8.11 -8.64
C TYR A 137 -1.10 -8.02 -9.28
N ALA A 138 -1.22 -8.49 -10.53
CA ALA A 138 -2.49 -8.80 -11.16
C ALA A 138 -2.89 -10.22 -10.76
N VAL A 139 -4.10 -10.37 -10.24
CA VAL A 139 -4.68 -11.65 -9.81
C VAL A 139 -5.87 -11.96 -10.71
N HIS A 140 -5.78 -13.02 -11.50
CA HIS A 140 -6.85 -13.47 -12.38
C HIS A 140 -7.30 -14.87 -11.97
N GLY A 141 -8.47 -14.98 -11.35
CA GLY A 141 -9.09 -16.26 -11.02
C GLY A 141 -9.55 -16.99 -12.28
N ALA A 142 -9.44 -18.33 -12.28
CA ALA A 142 -10.00 -19.17 -13.32
C ALA A 142 -11.50 -19.42 -13.04
N ALA A 143 -12.32 -19.44 -14.09
CA ALA A 143 -13.72 -19.80 -13.97
C ALA A 143 -13.83 -21.29 -13.62
N GLU A 144 -14.66 -21.62 -12.63
CA GLU A 144 -15.00 -23.00 -12.35
C GLU A 144 -15.75 -23.61 -13.55
N PRO A 145 -15.34 -24.79 -14.05
CA PRO A 145 -16.08 -25.46 -15.12
C PRO A 145 -17.51 -25.79 -14.68
N ALA A 146 -18.46 -25.80 -15.61
CA ALA A 146 -19.88 -26.08 -15.29
C ALA A 146 -20.12 -27.44 -14.62
N ILE A 147 -19.23 -28.41 -14.84
CA ILE A 147 -19.25 -29.76 -14.25
C ILE A 147 -18.43 -29.85 -12.94
N GLY A 148 -17.99 -28.71 -12.41
CA GLY A 148 -17.05 -28.62 -11.30
C GLY A 148 -15.61 -28.83 -11.74
N TRP A 149 -14.69 -28.67 -10.79
CA TRP A 149 -13.28 -28.97 -11.01
C TRP A 149 -13.04 -30.47 -11.25
N PRO A 150 -12.13 -30.84 -12.17
CA PRO A 150 -11.75 -32.24 -12.38
C PRO A 150 -11.30 -32.93 -11.07
N ALA A 151 -11.55 -34.23 -10.98
CA ALA A 151 -11.08 -35.02 -9.85
C ALA A 151 -9.55 -34.88 -9.68
N GLY A 152 -9.12 -34.56 -8.46
CA GLY A 152 -7.70 -34.34 -8.15
C GLY A 152 -7.22 -32.90 -8.36
N THR A 153 -8.07 -31.96 -8.80
CA THR A 153 -7.74 -30.53 -8.77
C THR A 153 -7.62 -30.03 -7.33
N THR A 154 -6.53 -29.35 -7.02
CA THR A 154 -6.24 -28.83 -5.67
C THR A 154 -5.66 -27.43 -5.72
N GLY A 155 -5.92 -26.62 -4.70
CA GLY A 155 -5.35 -25.29 -4.54
C GLY A 155 -6.09 -24.18 -5.31
N ALA A 156 -5.50 -22.99 -5.34
CA ALA A 156 -6.06 -21.84 -6.04
C ALA A 156 -5.99 -22.02 -7.56
N GLN A 157 -7.10 -21.75 -8.25
CA GLN A 157 -7.19 -21.84 -9.70
C GLN A 157 -7.15 -20.43 -10.30
N GLY A 158 -6.09 -20.13 -11.05
CA GLY A 158 -5.88 -18.81 -11.62
C GLY A 158 -4.41 -18.51 -11.85
N VAL A 159 -4.11 -17.23 -12.06
CA VAL A 159 -2.76 -16.75 -12.32
C VAL A 159 -2.51 -15.47 -11.53
N ILE A 160 -1.34 -15.37 -10.91
CA ILE A 160 -0.83 -14.16 -10.25
C ILE A 160 0.42 -13.70 -11.02
N LYS A 161 0.45 -12.44 -11.44
CA LYS A 161 1.60 -11.87 -12.18
C LYS A 161 2.01 -10.52 -11.57
N PRO A 162 3.28 -10.32 -11.17
CA PRO A 162 3.77 -8.98 -10.88
C PRO A 162 3.80 -8.16 -12.18
N PHE A 163 3.38 -6.90 -12.13
CA PHE A 163 3.36 -6.03 -13.32
C PHE A 163 3.81 -4.59 -13.06
N GLU A 164 3.93 -4.15 -11.80
CA GLU A 164 4.54 -2.88 -11.43
C GLU A 164 5.46 -3.07 -10.21
N ALA A 165 6.49 -2.23 -10.14
CA ALA A 165 7.38 -2.13 -9.00
C ALA A 165 7.91 -0.69 -8.89
N GLY A 166 8.26 -0.27 -7.68
CA GLY A 166 8.81 1.05 -7.46
C GLY A 166 8.74 1.51 -6.01
N TYR A 167 8.60 2.83 -5.84
CA TYR A 167 8.55 3.47 -4.53
C TYR A 167 7.36 4.42 -4.43
N TYR A 168 6.72 4.40 -3.27
CA TYR A 168 5.87 5.48 -2.84
C TYR A 168 6.66 6.45 -1.98
N ASP A 169 6.58 7.73 -2.30
CA ASP A 169 7.13 8.84 -1.53
C ASP A 169 5.98 9.80 -1.15
N LEU A 170 5.66 9.86 0.14
CA LEU A 170 4.54 10.62 0.69
C LEU A 170 5.04 11.72 1.61
N THR A 171 4.54 12.93 1.36
CA THR A 171 4.46 13.97 2.38
C THR A 171 3.06 13.96 2.99
N LEU A 172 3.01 13.90 4.32
CA LEU A 172 1.79 13.94 5.10
C LEU A 172 1.76 15.19 5.98
N GLN A 173 0.56 15.69 6.23
CA GLN A 173 0.31 16.76 7.20
C GLN A 173 -0.73 16.32 8.22
N ARG A 174 -0.59 16.82 9.43
CA ARG A 174 -1.57 16.58 10.50
C ARG A 174 -2.84 17.38 10.23
N ALA A 175 -3.99 16.71 10.23
CA ALA A 175 -5.29 17.31 10.00
C ALA A 175 -6.29 16.81 11.07
N GLY A 176 -6.70 17.71 11.97
CA GLY A 176 -7.50 17.33 13.14
C GLY A 176 -6.76 16.32 14.02
N SER A 177 -7.40 15.17 14.29
CA SER A 177 -6.82 14.06 15.06
C SER A 177 -5.95 13.10 14.22
N GLY A 178 -5.96 13.23 12.90
CA GLY A 178 -5.30 12.29 11.99
C GLY A 178 -4.20 12.90 11.12
N TRP A 179 -3.68 12.08 10.23
CA TRP A 179 -2.73 12.45 9.18
C TRP A 179 -3.43 12.39 7.82
N GLN A 180 -3.00 13.24 6.89
CA GLN A 180 -3.50 13.26 5.51
C GLN A 180 -2.35 13.47 4.53
N ILE A 181 -2.45 12.87 3.35
CA ILE A 181 -1.46 12.96 2.28
C ILE A 181 -1.57 14.34 1.62
N SER A 182 -0.55 15.18 1.76
CA SER A 182 -0.46 16.46 1.05
C SER A 182 0.20 16.30 -0.32
N HIS A 183 1.10 15.33 -0.45
CA HIS A 183 1.77 15.01 -1.71
C HIS A 183 2.12 13.53 -1.74
N LEU A 184 1.72 12.83 -2.78
CA LEU A 184 2.18 11.49 -3.14
C LEU A 184 2.99 11.56 -4.43
N ARG A 185 4.17 10.94 -4.44
CA ARG A 185 4.93 10.62 -5.64
C ARG A 185 4.96 9.11 -5.80
N VAL A 186 4.57 8.64 -6.97
CA VAL A 186 4.70 7.24 -7.37
C VAL A 186 5.87 7.14 -8.34
N LEU A 187 6.91 6.43 -7.94
CA LEU A 187 8.16 6.29 -8.68
C LEU A 187 8.22 4.87 -9.25
N HIS A 188 7.84 4.67 -10.51
CA HIS A 188 7.85 3.36 -11.16
C HIS A 188 9.21 3.00 -11.73
N ASP A 189 9.65 1.78 -11.43
CA ASP A 189 10.88 1.22 -11.97
C ASP A 189 10.73 0.69 -13.41
N LEU A 190 9.50 0.62 -13.91
CA LEU A 190 9.18 0.22 -15.28
C LEU A 190 8.65 1.41 -16.09
N PRO A 191 8.94 1.51 -17.40
CA PRO A 191 8.31 2.48 -18.28
C PRO A 191 6.78 2.32 -18.28
N ILE A 192 6.06 3.45 -18.31
CA ILE A 192 4.58 3.45 -18.37
C ILE A 192 4.14 3.95 -19.74
N ALA A 193 3.21 3.20 -20.34
CA ALA A 193 2.42 3.67 -21.48
C ALA A 193 1.07 4.20 -20.98
N LEU A 194 0.69 5.40 -21.44
CA LEU A 194 -0.64 5.94 -21.21
C LEU A 194 -1.53 5.61 -22.42
N PRO A 195 -2.85 5.39 -22.22
CA PRO A 195 -3.79 5.29 -23.32
C PRO A 195 -3.67 6.51 -24.24
N GLN A 196 -3.67 6.30 -25.56
CA GLN A 196 -3.84 7.40 -26.51
C GLN A 196 -5.29 7.90 -26.38
N GLY A 197 -5.44 9.22 -26.25
CA GLY A 197 -6.75 9.87 -26.16
C GLY A 197 -7.56 9.79 -27.44
#